data_AF-D0A0U2-F1
#
_entry.id   AF-D0A0U2-F1
#
_cell.length_a   1.000
_cell.length_b   1.000
_cell.length_c   1.000
_cell.angle_alpha   90.00
_cell.angle_beta   90.00
_cell.angle_gamma   90.00
#
_symmetry.space_group_name_H-M   'P 1'
#
loop_
_entity.id
_entity.type
_entity.pdbx_description
1 polymer ?
#
loop_
_entity_poly.entity_id
_entity_poly.type
_entity_poly.pdbx_seq_one_letter_code
_entity_poly.pdbx_strand_id
1 'polypeptide(L)'
;PARLIGGASVAFDSNTPQLIRKGGAVTTIREDGEGVGKYLPISGTVFVIGLSVPDVKEIARKLEERNDLRVIVLFAEFSFLYDLFATALNNTAGAARLVFATSLPHWGDTETSSKTAQLFHDVEKDSRLWTPLSLLAFATGRLMRVILLHVEEMSPDTLVNFFYADSSIISDDMRYGVFDDTKCDTAEKLPKDDCASNYGATQVSVWSMARALNASIPPLANPMTPSMSLRDPSEGKLSGASLVGVIIGATFALFLMVALGVVPYFVLRSTRDNNSAPKEPTDPVTIVFTDIE
;
A
#
# COMPACT_ATOMS: atom_id res chain seq x y z
N PRO A 1 6.40 -10.71 -13.93
CA PRO A 1 5.83 -9.55 -14.65
C PRO A 1 4.42 -9.87 -15.19
N ALA A 2 3.41 -9.57 -14.35
CA ALA A 2 1.95 -9.57 -14.57
C ALA A 2 1.30 -9.95 -13.22
N ARG A 3 1.31 -9.02 -12.24
CA ARG A 3 0.46 -9.14 -11.05
C ARG A 3 -0.88 -8.51 -11.43
N LEU A 4 -1.89 -9.37 -11.43
CA LEU A 4 -3.22 -9.12 -11.96
C LEU A 4 -3.91 -7.91 -11.33
N ILE A 5 -4.54 -7.15 -12.21
CA ILE A 5 -5.56 -6.16 -11.97
C ILE A 5 -6.84 -6.87 -11.51
N GLY A 6 -7.48 -6.37 -10.45
CA GLY A 6 -8.86 -6.73 -10.12
C GLY A 6 -8.99 -7.60 -8.88
N GLY A 7 -9.22 -6.92 -7.75
CA GLY A 7 -9.47 -7.53 -6.45
C GLY A 7 -8.49 -6.99 -5.45
N ALA A 8 -8.99 -6.22 -4.49
CA ALA A 8 -8.26 -5.93 -3.28
C ALA A 8 -7.90 -7.26 -2.61
N SER A 9 -6.75 -7.80 -2.96
CA SER A 9 -6.06 -8.74 -2.08
C SER A 9 -5.66 -7.88 -0.91
N VAL A 10 -6.51 -7.87 0.13
CA VAL A 10 -6.07 -7.45 1.45
C VAL A 10 -4.87 -8.34 1.71
N ALA A 11 -3.68 -7.74 1.66
CA ALA A 11 -2.52 -8.34 2.27
C ALA A 11 -2.91 -8.51 3.73
N PHE A 12 -3.34 -9.71 4.11
CA PHE A 12 -3.14 -10.17 5.46
C PHE A 12 -1.64 -10.30 5.60
N ASP A 13 -1.00 -9.16 5.84
CA ASP A 13 0.23 -9.19 6.55
C ASP A 13 -0.10 -9.78 7.92
N SER A 14 0.76 -10.70 8.33
CA SER A 14 0.68 -11.64 9.44
C SER A 14 0.33 -11.06 10.83
N ASN A 15 0.05 -9.75 10.93
CA ASN A 15 -0.08 -9.02 12.19
C ASN A 15 -1.17 -7.94 12.17
N THR A 16 -2.35 -8.14 11.55
CA THR A 16 -3.52 -7.28 11.88
C THR A 16 -4.02 -7.64 13.28
N PRO A 17 -3.74 -6.84 14.33
CA PRO A 17 -3.80 -7.29 15.70
C PRO A 17 -5.01 -6.65 16.37
N GLN A 18 -6.20 -7.19 16.15
CA GLN A 18 -7.31 -7.12 17.12
C GLN A 18 -8.19 -8.37 17.05
N LEU A 19 -7.55 -9.54 17.01
CA LEU A 19 -7.99 -10.69 17.80
C LEU A 19 -6.79 -11.63 17.94
N ILE A 20 -6.44 -11.97 19.18
CA ILE A 20 -5.36 -12.87 19.62
C ILE A 20 -4.02 -12.17 19.92
N ARG A 21 -3.87 -11.84 21.20
CA ARG A 21 -2.61 -11.46 21.85
C ARG A 21 -1.87 -12.72 22.29
N LYS A 22 -0.53 -12.70 22.12
CA LYS A 22 0.51 -13.62 22.64
C LYS A 22 0.62 -15.02 22.00
N GLY A 23 1.50 -15.11 21.00
CA GLY A 23 2.16 -16.34 20.58
C GLY A 23 3.03 -16.02 19.38
N GLY A 24 4.33 -16.31 19.43
CA GLY A 24 5.24 -16.02 18.31
C GLY A 24 4.74 -16.69 17.03
N ALA A 25 4.51 -15.91 15.98
CA ALA A 25 4.14 -16.46 14.69
C ALA A 25 5.30 -17.32 14.17
N VAL A 26 5.06 -18.60 13.96
CA VAL A 26 6.03 -19.53 13.36
C VAL A 26 5.65 -19.68 11.90
N THR A 27 6.45 -19.09 11.02
CA THR A 27 6.31 -19.27 9.58
C THR A 27 6.96 -20.58 9.16
N THR A 28 6.22 -21.43 8.45
CA THR A 28 6.75 -22.67 7.88
C THR A 28 6.49 -22.66 6.39
N ILE A 29 7.54 -22.96 5.60
CA ILE A 29 7.43 -23.12 4.15
C ILE A 29 7.13 -24.60 3.87
N ARG A 30 6.13 -24.83 3.04
CA ARG A 30 5.74 -26.15 2.58
C ARG A 30 6.55 -26.55 1.37
N GLU A 31 7.00 -27.81 1.31
CA GLU A 31 7.65 -28.34 0.11
C GLU A 31 6.63 -28.62 -1.00
N ASP A 32 7.07 -28.50 -2.25
CA ASP A 32 6.21 -28.70 -3.40
C ASP A 32 5.61 -30.10 -3.42
N GLY A 33 4.29 -30.18 -3.61
CA GLY A 33 3.54 -31.44 -3.67
C GLY A 33 3.09 -31.98 -2.31
N GLU A 34 3.48 -31.36 -1.20
CA GLU A 34 3.02 -31.78 0.12
C GLU A 34 1.64 -31.21 0.48
N GLY A 35 0.82 -32.02 1.16
CA GLY A 35 -0.49 -31.57 1.65
C GLY A 35 -0.39 -30.66 2.87
N VAL A 36 -1.33 -29.72 3.01
CA VAL A 36 -1.37 -28.77 4.14
C VAL A 36 -1.52 -29.44 5.51
N GLY A 37 -2.07 -30.67 5.56
CA GLY A 37 -2.53 -31.31 6.80
C GLY A 37 -1.51 -31.43 7.92
N LYS A 38 -0.23 -31.72 7.59
CA LYS A 38 0.84 -31.83 8.60
C LYS A 38 1.31 -30.49 9.16
N TYR A 39 0.99 -29.40 8.48
CA TYR A 39 1.31 -28.03 8.88
C TYR A 39 0.19 -27.37 9.70
N LEU A 40 -1.02 -27.94 9.69
CA LEU A 40 -2.14 -27.40 10.46
C LEU A 40 -1.98 -27.74 11.96
N PRO A 41 -1.96 -26.71 12.83
CA PRO A 41 -1.80 -26.93 14.27
C PRO A 41 -3.02 -27.64 14.87
N ILE A 42 -2.82 -28.26 16.03
CA ILE A 42 -3.89 -28.98 16.74
C ILE A 42 -4.97 -28.01 17.23
N SER A 43 -4.59 -26.79 17.62
CA SER A 43 -5.46 -25.73 18.12
C SER A 43 -4.87 -24.36 17.80
N GLY A 44 -5.67 -23.31 17.96
CA GLY A 44 -5.26 -21.93 17.70
C GLY A 44 -5.61 -21.47 16.28
N THR A 45 -4.91 -20.45 15.80
CA THR A 45 -5.16 -19.83 14.48
C THR A 45 -3.94 -20.02 13.59
N VAL A 46 -4.19 -20.41 12.34
CA VAL A 46 -3.16 -20.52 11.30
C VAL A 46 -3.58 -19.72 10.08
N PHE A 47 -2.64 -19.01 9.46
CA PHE A 47 -2.83 -18.34 8.18
C PHE A 47 -2.15 -19.17 7.08
N VAL A 48 -2.90 -19.54 6.06
CA VAL A 48 -2.44 -20.43 4.98
C VAL A 48 -2.48 -19.68 3.66
N ILE A 49 -1.37 -19.77 2.92
CA ILE A 49 -1.18 -19.19 1.59
C ILE A 49 -0.69 -20.30 0.65
N GLY A 50 -1.11 -20.26 -0.61
CA GLY A 50 -0.68 -21.20 -1.64
C GLY A 50 -1.53 -22.47 -1.66
N LEU A 51 -2.84 -22.33 -1.51
CA LEU A 51 -3.79 -23.44 -1.47
C LEU A 51 -3.93 -24.13 -2.82
N SER A 52 -4.00 -25.45 -2.76
CA SER A 52 -4.33 -26.33 -3.88
C SER A 52 -5.68 -27.02 -3.64
N VAL A 53 -6.24 -27.63 -4.70
CA VAL A 53 -7.51 -28.37 -4.61
C VAL A 53 -7.51 -29.46 -3.50
N PRO A 54 -6.45 -30.30 -3.35
CA PRO A 54 -6.38 -31.26 -2.25
C PRO A 54 -6.43 -30.66 -0.85
N ASP A 55 -5.92 -29.43 -0.68
CA ASP A 55 -5.84 -28.77 0.63
C ASP A 55 -7.23 -28.45 1.20
N VAL A 56 -8.21 -28.16 0.33
CA VAL A 56 -9.59 -27.84 0.74
C VAL A 56 -10.19 -28.95 1.58
N LYS A 57 -10.10 -30.19 1.10
CA LYS A 57 -10.65 -31.37 1.79
C LYS A 57 -9.95 -31.61 3.13
N GLU A 58 -8.63 -31.43 3.15
CA GLU A 58 -7.84 -31.64 4.35
C GLU A 58 -8.12 -30.56 5.42
N ILE A 59 -8.23 -29.29 5.01
CA ILE A 59 -8.65 -28.19 5.89
C ILE A 59 -10.05 -28.46 6.45
N ALA A 60 -11.02 -28.80 5.61
CA ALA A 60 -12.39 -29.06 6.05
C ALA A 60 -12.44 -30.21 7.08
N ARG A 61 -11.75 -31.31 6.80
CA ARG A 61 -11.61 -32.45 7.72
C ARG A 61 -10.98 -32.04 9.06
N LYS A 62 -9.88 -31.28 9.03
CA LYS A 62 -9.21 -30.83 10.26
C LYS A 62 -10.04 -29.85 11.07
N LEU A 63 -10.79 -28.97 10.41
CA LEU A 63 -11.72 -28.07 11.08
C LEU A 63 -12.78 -28.90 11.81
N GLU A 64 -13.41 -29.89 11.18
CA GLU A 64 -14.37 -30.77 11.86
C GLU A 64 -13.78 -31.55 13.04
N GLU A 65 -12.55 -32.06 12.91
CA GLU A 65 -11.89 -32.82 13.97
C GLU A 65 -11.47 -31.98 15.18
N ARG A 66 -11.22 -30.68 14.99
CA ARG A 66 -10.54 -29.82 15.98
C ARG A 66 -11.33 -28.55 16.23
N ASN A 67 -12.12 -28.52 17.30
CA ASN A 67 -12.99 -27.37 17.61
C ASN A 67 -12.23 -26.06 17.87
N ASP A 68 -11.00 -26.15 18.37
CA ASP A 68 -10.17 -24.99 18.72
C ASP A 68 -9.28 -24.48 17.58
N LEU A 69 -9.37 -25.11 16.39
CA LEU A 69 -8.61 -24.70 15.20
C LEU A 69 -9.39 -23.67 14.37
N ARG A 70 -8.74 -22.57 14.02
CA ARG A 70 -9.19 -21.56 13.05
C ARG A 70 -8.19 -21.46 11.92
N VAL A 71 -8.68 -21.47 10.68
CA VAL A 71 -7.85 -21.35 9.47
C VAL A 71 -8.22 -20.06 8.77
N ILE A 72 -7.24 -19.19 8.56
CA ILE A 72 -7.38 -17.96 7.80
C ILE A 72 -6.76 -18.19 6.42
N VAL A 73 -7.43 -17.77 5.35
CA VAL A 73 -6.98 -17.92 3.96
C VAL A 73 -7.07 -16.60 3.19
N LEU A 74 -6.31 -16.47 2.11
CA LEU A 74 -6.42 -15.31 1.21
C LEU A 74 -7.76 -15.32 0.47
N PHE A 75 -8.36 -14.13 0.31
CA PHE A 75 -9.62 -13.99 -0.44
C PHE A 75 -9.50 -14.49 -1.88
N ALA A 76 -8.39 -14.22 -2.56
CA ALA A 76 -8.19 -14.67 -3.93
C ALA A 76 -8.27 -16.20 -4.04
N GLU A 77 -7.56 -16.92 -3.16
CA GLU A 77 -7.55 -18.38 -3.13
C GLU A 77 -8.91 -18.94 -2.69
N PHE A 78 -9.52 -18.33 -1.67
CA PHE A 78 -10.89 -18.67 -1.25
C PHE A 78 -11.88 -18.51 -2.39
N SER A 79 -11.83 -17.40 -3.12
CA SER A 79 -12.76 -17.11 -4.21
C SER A 79 -12.62 -18.10 -5.36
N PHE A 80 -11.39 -18.51 -5.67
CA PHE A 80 -11.09 -19.50 -6.69
C PHE A 80 -11.54 -20.92 -6.28
N LEU A 81 -11.40 -21.27 -5.00
CA LEU A 81 -11.74 -22.59 -4.45
C LEU A 81 -13.13 -22.62 -3.79
N TYR A 82 -13.97 -21.60 -4.00
CA TYR A 82 -15.20 -21.37 -3.26
C TYR A 82 -16.14 -22.58 -3.31
N ASP A 83 -16.39 -23.14 -4.49
CA ASP A 83 -17.33 -24.27 -4.66
C ASP A 83 -16.87 -25.53 -3.91
N LEU A 84 -15.55 -25.75 -3.85
CA LEU A 84 -14.98 -26.87 -3.12
C LEU A 84 -15.12 -26.67 -1.61
N PHE A 85 -14.83 -25.46 -1.12
CA PHE A 85 -15.06 -25.11 0.29
C PHE A 85 -16.53 -25.17 0.65
N ALA A 86 -17.42 -24.67 -0.22
CA ALA A 86 -18.87 -24.71 -0.02
C ALA A 86 -19.34 -26.15 0.08
N THR A 87 -18.93 -27.01 -0.83
CA THR A 87 -19.26 -28.44 -0.79
C THR A 87 -18.73 -29.11 0.47
N ALA A 88 -17.50 -28.81 0.88
CA ALA A 88 -16.84 -29.49 1.99
C ALA A 88 -17.32 -29.01 3.38
N LEU A 89 -17.78 -27.76 3.49
CA LEU A 89 -18.09 -27.12 4.77
C LEU A 89 -19.58 -26.76 4.95
N ASN A 90 -20.43 -26.92 3.93
CA ASN A 90 -21.85 -26.63 4.07
C ASN A 90 -22.49 -27.51 5.17
N ASN A 91 -23.23 -26.88 6.07
CA ASN A 91 -23.85 -27.50 7.26
C ASN A 91 -22.86 -28.18 8.23
N THR A 92 -21.60 -27.74 8.25
CA THR A 92 -20.57 -28.26 9.16
C THR A 92 -20.22 -27.23 10.25
N ALA A 93 -19.74 -27.69 11.41
CA ALA A 93 -19.33 -26.78 12.50
C ALA A 93 -18.03 -26.02 12.18
N GLY A 94 -17.22 -26.56 11.28
CA GLY A 94 -15.98 -26.00 10.78
C GLY A 94 -16.17 -24.76 9.92
N ALA A 95 -17.35 -24.57 9.31
CA ALA A 95 -17.64 -23.38 8.48
C ALA A 95 -17.47 -22.06 9.25
N ALA A 96 -17.74 -22.04 10.56
CA ALA A 96 -17.56 -20.84 11.39
C ALA A 96 -16.08 -20.49 11.62
N ARG A 97 -15.15 -21.41 11.32
CA ARG A 97 -13.72 -21.34 11.66
C ARG A 97 -12.77 -21.29 10.46
N LEU A 98 -13.28 -21.46 9.24
CA LEU A 98 -12.58 -20.99 8.04
C LEU A 98 -12.88 -19.50 7.84
N VAL A 99 -11.84 -18.67 7.75
CA VAL A 99 -11.95 -17.21 7.82
C VAL A 99 -11.17 -16.55 6.68
N PHE A 100 -11.69 -15.45 6.17
CA PHE A 100 -11.04 -14.62 5.16
C PHE A 100 -11.51 -13.17 5.33
N ALA A 101 -10.76 -12.19 4.83
CA ALA A 101 -11.22 -10.80 4.72
C ALA A 101 -11.66 -10.51 3.30
N THR A 102 -12.63 -9.62 3.17
CA THR A 102 -13.06 -9.10 1.88
C THR A 102 -13.57 -7.67 2.04
N SER A 103 -13.40 -6.89 0.99
CA SER A 103 -14.05 -5.59 0.81
C SER A 103 -15.29 -5.68 -0.08
N LEU A 104 -15.62 -6.88 -0.59
CA LEU A 104 -16.82 -7.07 -1.40
C LEU A 104 -18.07 -7.10 -0.52
N PRO A 105 -19.21 -6.63 -1.05
CA PRO A 105 -20.51 -6.93 -0.46
C PRO A 105 -20.80 -8.44 -0.57
N HIS A 106 -21.80 -8.90 0.17
CA HIS A 106 -22.16 -10.31 0.18
C HIS A 106 -22.77 -10.72 -1.16
N TRP A 107 -22.12 -11.65 -1.86
CA TRP A 107 -22.50 -12.08 -3.22
C TRP A 107 -23.86 -12.76 -3.31
N GLY A 108 -24.31 -13.42 -2.24
CA GLY A 108 -25.61 -14.09 -2.19
C GLY A 108 -26.67 -13.40 -1.34
N ASP A 109 -26.48 -12.13 -0.96
CA ASP A 109 -27.43 -11.41 -0.10
C ASP A 109 -28.53 -10.75 -0.93
N THR A 110 -29.74 -11.31 -0.91
CA THR A 110 -30.88 -10.81 -1.68
C THR A 110 -31.49 -9.53 -1.10
N GLU A 111 -31.26 -9.26 0.18
CA GLU A 111 -31.76 -8.06 0.88
C GLU A 111 -30.68 -6.99 1.01
N THR A 112 -29.68 -7.04 0.14
CA THR A 112 -28.50 -6.19 0.23
C THR A 112 -28.82 -4.72 -0.04
N SER A 113 -28.25 -3.84 0.79
CA SER A 113 -28.23 -2.40 0.53
C SER A 113 -27.09 -1.98 -0.40
N SER A 114 -26.21 -2.91 -0.79
CA SER A 114 -25.07 -2.60 -1.66
C SER A 114 -25.50 -2.42 -3.10
N LYS A 115 -25.11 -1.29 -3.70
CA LYS A 115 -25.48 -0.98 -5.08
C LYS A 115 -24.78 -1.93 -6.06
N THR A 116 -23.51 -2.28 -5.82
CA THR A 116 -22.77 -3.25 -6.61
C THR A 116 -23.44 -4.62 -6.59
N ALA A 117 -23.85 -5.12 -5.41
CA ALA A 117 -24.51 -6.42 -5.31
C ALA A 117 -25.88 -6.43 -5.99
N GLN A 118 -26.70 -5.39 -5.80
CA GLN A 118 -27.98 -5.23 -6.51
C GLN A 118 -27.80 -5.27 -8.04
N LEU A 119 -26.84 -4.49 -8.57
CA LEU A 119 -26.56 -4.45 -10.00
C LEU A 119 -26.01 -5.78 -10.53
N PHE A 120 -25.26 -6.51 -9.71
CA PHE A 120 -24.78 -7.84 -10.04
C PHE A 120 -25.93 -8.83 -10.17
N HIS A 121 -26.86 -8.89 -9.21
CA HIS A 121 -28.07 -9.72 -9.28
C HIS A 121 -29.03 -9.28 -10.39
N ASP A 122 -28.95 -8.01 -10.80
CA ASP A 122 -29.70 -7.51 -11.94
C ASP A 122 -29.19 -8.07 -13.28
N VAL A 123 -27.89 -8.30 -13.40
CA VAL A 123 -27.25 -8.83 -14.62
C VAL A 123 -27.18 -10.35 -14.61
N GLU A 124 -26.72 -10.93 -13.50
CA GLU A 124 -26.64 -12.37 -13.32
C GLU A 124 -27.90 -12.87 -12.61
N LYS A 125 -28.84 -13.41 -13.39
CA LYS A 125 -30.12 -13.90 -12.87
C LYS A 125 -30.03 -15.30 -12.28
N ASP A 126 -29.01 -16.09 -12.63
CA ASP A 126 -28.82 -17.42 -12.08
C ASP A 126 -28.09 -17.33 -10.73
N SER A 127 -28.82 -17.55 -9.63
CA SER A 127 -28.24 -17.48 -8.29
C SER A 127 -27.14 -18.52 -8.03
N ARG A 128 -27.04 -19.57 -8.86
CA ARG A 128 -25.95 -20.55 -8.80
C ARG A 128 -24.61 -19.95 -9.23
N LEU A 129 -24.65 -18.86 -10.00
CA LEU A 129 -23.47 -18.13 -10.44
C LEU A 129 -23.12 -16.97 -9.51
N TRP A 130 -23.84 -16.78 -8.41
CA TRP A 130 -23.52 -15.78 -7.39
C TRP A 130 -22.41 -16.28 -6.48
N THR A 131 -21.18 -16.13 -6.94
CA THR A 131 -19.97 -16.57 -6.24
C THR A 131 -19.09 -15.36 -5.92
N PRO A 132 -18.17 -15.47 -4.95
CA PRO A 132 -17.19 -14.41 -4.67
C PRO A 132 -16.40 -14.01 -5.94
N LEU A 133 -16.06 -14.99 -6.78
CA LEU A 133 -15.25 -14.75 -7.98
C LEU A 133 -16.05 -14.04 -9.09
N SER A 134 -17.32 -14.41 -9.30
CA SER A 134 -18.15 -13.75 -10.31
C SER A 134 -18.50 -12.31 -9.91
N LEU A 135 -18.82 -12.07 -8.63
CA LEU A 135 -19.03 -10.71 -8.12
C LEU A 135 -17.74 -9.88 -8.24
N LEU A 136 -16.58 -10.47 -7.94
CA LEU A 136 -15.29 -9.80 -8.12
C LEU A 136 -15.06 -9.40 -9.58
N ALA A 137 -15.31 -10.31 -10.52
CA ALA A 137 -15.19 -10.05 -11.95
C ALA A 137 -16.16 -8.94 -12.40
N PHE A 138 -17.40 -8.98 -11.92
CA PHE A 138 -18.40 -7.95 -12.18
C PHE A 138 -17.95 -6.58 -11.67
N ALA A 139 -17.55 -6.49 -10.39
CA ALA A 139 -17.05 -5.25 -9.78
C ALA A 139 -15.81 -4.70 -10.51
N THR A 140 -14.91 -5.58 -10.95
CA THR A 140 -13.75 -5.20 -11.76
C THR A 140 -14.17 -4.61 -13.11
N GLY A 141 -15.16 -5.20 -13.78
CA GLY A 141 -15.71 -4.65 -15.03
C GLY A 141 -16.37 -3.27 -14.83
N ARG A 142 -17.09 -3.08 -13.72
CA ARG A 142 -17.67 -1.78 -13.34
C ARG A 142 -16.58 -0.73 -13.13
N LEU A 143 -15.53 -1.08 -12.39
CA LEU A 143 -14.37 -0.22 -12.16
C LEU A 143 -13.69 0.16 -13.48
N MET A 144 -13.41 -0.80 -14.36
CA MET A 144 -12.80 -0.52 -15.68
C MET A 144 -13.65 0.43 -16.51
N ARG A 145 -14.98 0.33 -16.46
CA ARG A 145 -15.88 1.27 -17.13
C ARG A 145 -15.75 2.69 -16.57
N VAL A 146 -15.59 2.85 -15.26
CA VAL A 146 -15.33 4.17 -14.65
C VAL A 146 -14.00 4.73 -15.15
N ILE A 147 -12.95 3.91 -15.19
CA ILE A 147 -11.62 4.34 -15.65
C ILE A 147 -11.66 4.80 -17.11
N LEU A 148 -12.30 4.03 -17.99
CA LEU A 148 -12.44 4.37 -19.42
C LEU A 148 -13.12 5.73 -19.67
N LEU A 149 -13.91 6.23 -18.73
CA LEU A 149 -14.52 7.57 -18.84
C LEU A 149 -13.58 8.71 -18.45
N HIS A 150 -12.47 8.41 -17.77
CA HIS A 150 -11.51 9.39 -17.26
C HIS A 150 -10.22 9.46 -18.07
N VAL A 151 -9.95 8.48 -18.94
CA VAL A 151 -8.74 8.44 -19.77
C VAL A 151 -9.09 8.54 -21.26
N GLU A 152 -8.47 9.47 -21.96
CA GLU A 152 -8.71 9.68 -23.40
C GLU A 152 -8.15 8.53 -24.26
N GLU A 153 -6.97 8.01 -23.87
CA GLU A 153 -6.33 6.88 -24.52
C GLU A 153 -5.88 5.85 -23.48
N MET A 154 -6.36 4.62 -23.64
CA MET A 154 -6.02 3.52 -22.74
C MET A 154 -4.71 2.89 -23.16
N SER A 155 -3.65 3.20 -22.41
CA SER A 155 -2.37 2.49 -22.48
C SER A 155 -2.06 1.78 -21.16
N PRO A 156 -1.19 0.77 -21.14
CA PRO A 156 -0.73 0.15 -19.90
C PRO A 156 -0.17 1.17 -18.90
N ASP A 157 0.59 2.16 -19.38
CA ASP A 157 1.19 3.19 -18.54
C ASP A 157 0.12 4.14 -17.97
N THR A 158 -0.86 4.54 -18.78
CA THR A 158 -1.99 5.36 -18.33
C THR A 158 -2.79 4.62 -17.25
N LEU A 159 -3.03 3.33 -17.43
CA LEU A 159 -3.78 2.51 -16.47
C LEU A 159 -3.02 2.32 -15.16
N VAL A 160 -1.70 2.05 -15.22
CA VAL A 160 -0.85 1.99 -14.03
C VAL A 160 -0.83 3.35 -13.32
N ASN A 161 -0.59 4.44 -14.05
CA ASN A 161 -0.60 5.77 -13.45
C ASN A 161 -1.96 6.11 -12.82
N PHE A 162 -3.08 5.68 -13.42
CA PHE A 162 -4.40 5.90 -12.85
C PHE A 162 -4.60 5.19 -11.49
N PHE A 163 -4.01 3.99 -11.32
CA PHE A 163 -4.12 3.28 -10.04
C PHE A 163 -3.10 3.73 -8.99
N TYR A 164 -1.93 4.20 -9.42
CA TYR A 164 -0.79 4.48 -8.53
C TYR A 164 -0.57 5.99 -8.28
N ALA A 165 -1.00 6.86 -9.18
CA ALA A 165 -0.83 8.32 -9.08
C ALA A 165 -2.16 9.07 -8.87
N ASP A 166 -3.27 8.57 -9.42
CA ASP A 166 -4.57 9.22 -9.28
C ASP A 166 -5.29 8.84 -7.98
N SER A 167 -6.07 9.80 -7.48
CA SER A 167 -6.80 9.74 -6.22
C SER A 167 -7.86 8.64 -6.17
N SER A 168 -8.39 8.39 -4.97
CA SER A 168 -9.39 7.36 -4.72
C SER A 168 -10.56 7.32 -5.72
N ILE A 169 -10.74 6.15 -6.34
CA ILE A 169 -11.76 5.86 -7.35
C ILE A 169 -12.99 5.25 -6.67
N ILE A 170 -14.17 5.75 -7.03
CA ILE A 170 -15.44 5.21 -6.56
C ILE A 170 -16.15 4.56 -7.75
N SER A 171 -16.51 3.29 -7.61
CA SER A 171 -17.38 2.59 -8.55
C SER A 171 -18.58 2.08 -7.79
N ASP A 172 -19.76 2.61 -8.11
CA ASP A 172 -21.00 2.35 -7.37
C ASP A 172 -20.83 2.71 -5.88
N ASP A 173 -21.04 1.75 -4.96
CA ASP A 173 -20.81 1.92 -3.51
C ASP A 173 -19.43 1.41 -3.05
N MET A 174 -18.59 0.92 -3.98
CA MET A 174 -17.24 0.48 -3.69
C MET A 174 -16.23 1.59 -3.91
N ARG A 175 -15.27 1.71 -2.98
CA ARG A 175 -14.15 2.65 -3.08
C ARG A 175 -12.81 1.90 -3.14
N TYR A 176 -12.03 2.28 -4.13
CA TYR A 176 -10.65 1.89 -4.38
C TYR A 176 -9.79 3.13 -4.13
N GLY A 177 -8.58 2.98 -3.61
CA GLY A 177 -7.73 4.13 -3.35
C GLY A 177 -6.33 3.93 -3.88
N VAL A 178 -5.54 4.98 -3.66
CA VAL A 178 -4.20 5.08 -4.23
C VAL A 178 -3.33 3.97 -3.68
N PHE A 179 -2.60 3.31 -4.57
CA PHE A 179 -1.53 2.42 -4.16
C PHE A 179 -0.35 3.26 -3.65
N ASP A 180 -0.06 3.20 -2.36
CA ASP A 180 1.14 3.80 -1.76
C ASP A 180 1.95 2.69 -1.08
N ASP A 181 3.06 2.30 -1.70
CA ASP A 181 4.06 1.34 -1.21
C ASP A 181 5.31 2.03 -0.62
N THR A 182 5.32 3.36 -0.57
CA THR A 182 6.51 4.14 -0.18
C THR A 182 6.56 4.49 1.30
N LYS A 183 5.43 4.34 2.02
CA LYS A 183 5.26 4.82 3.40
C LYS A 183 4.96 3.73 4.44
N CYS A 184 4.74 2.50 4.02
CA CYS A 184 4.59 1.37 4.94
C CYS A 184 5.82 0.47 4.76
N ASP A 185 6.62 0.29 5.81
CA ASP A 185 7.77 -0.62 5.77
C ASP A 185 7.30 -2.05 5.46
N THR A 186 8.09 -2.81 4.71
CA THR A 186 7.85 -4.25 4.56
C THR A 186 7.88 -4.91 5.94
N ALA A 187 6.98 -5.87 6.16
CA ALA A 187 6.65 -6.56 7.42
C ALA A 187 7.82 -6.95 8.35
N GLU A 188 9.05 -7.01 7.84
CA GLU A 188 10.28 -7.36 8.55
C GLU A 188 10.74 -6.30 9.58
N LYS A 189 10.22 -5.06 9.52
CA LYS A 189 10.71 -3.94 10.35
C LYS A 189 9.66 -3.20 11.19
N LEU A 190 8.42 -3.68 11.30
CA LEU A 190 7.37 -2.93 11.99
C LEU A 190 7.42 -3.10 13.52
N PRO A 191 7.60 -2.02 14.31
CA PRO A 191 7.13 -1.97 15.69
C PRO A 191 5.60 -2.08 15.72
N LYS A 192 5.03 -2.45 16.88
CA LYS A 192 3.61 -2.79 17.10
C LYS A 192 2.54 -1.78 16.65
N ASP A 193 2.92 -0.58 16.24
CA ASP A 193 2.02 0.55 15.99
C ASP A 193 2.16 1.14 14.57
N ASP A 194 2.80 0.43 13.64
CA ASP A 194 3.19 1.01 12.36
C ASP A 194 2.31 0.56 11.16
N CYS A 195 2.26 1.41 10.15
CA CYS A 195 1.19 1.53 9.16
C CYS A 195 1.13 0.34 8.19
N ALA A 196 -0.07 -0.20 7.96
CA ALA A 196 -0.34 -1.16 6.89
C ALA A 196 -1.16 -0.46 5.78
N SER A 197 -0.61 -0.43 4.57
CA SER A 197 -1.32 0.12 3.41
C SER A 197 -2.46 -0.82 3.02
N ASN A 198 -3.69 -0.34 3.11
CA ASN A 198 -4.85 -1.05 2.57
C ASN A 198 -5.02 -0.84 1.06
N TYR A 199 -4.07 -0.14 0.41
CA TYR A 199 -4.12 0.26 -1.01
C TYR A 199 -5.50 0.85 -1.38
N GLY A 200 -6.07 1.58 -0.41
CA GLY A 200 -7.37 2.21 -0.52
C GLY A 200 -8.58 1.29 -0.58
N ALA A 201 -8.44 0.00 -0.28
CA ALA A 201 -9.54 -0.89 -0.01
C ALA A 201 -10.30 -0.42 1.24
N THR A 202 -11.57 -0.07 1.06
CA THR A 202 -12.44 0.40 2.14
C THR A 202 -13.41 -0.68 2.58
N GLN A 203 -14.06 -0.49 3.73
CA GLN A 203 -15.10 -1.40 4.22
C GLN A 203 -14.61 -2.86 4.31
N VAL A 204 -13.34 -3.05 4.65
CA VAL A 204 -12.74 -4.39 4.82
C VAL A 204 -13.40 -5.04 6.02
N SER A 205 -13.97 -6.22 5.79
CA SER A 205 -14.64 -7.01 6.81
C SER A 205 -14.06 -8.41 6.85
N VAL A 206 -14.14 -9.06 8.00
CA VAL A 206 -13.64 -10.43 8.20
C VAL A 206 -14.82 -11.37 8.29
N TRP A 207 -14.89 -12.36 7.41
CA TRP A 207 -16.01 -13.29 7.30
C TRP A 207 -15.56 -14.69 7.64
N SER A 208 -16.49 -15.48 8.17
CA SER A 208 -16.38 -16.93 8.21
C SER A 208 -16.98 -17.54 6.94
N MET A 209 -16.63 -18.79 6.66
CA MET A 209 -17.28 -19.56 5.60
C MET A 209 -18.78 -19.73 5.85
N ALA A 210 -19.20 -19.82 7.12
CA ALA A 210 -20.61 -19.84 7.49
C ALA A 210 -21.35 -18.59 6.97
N ARG A 211 -20.76 -17.40 7.11
CA ARG A 211 -21.32 -16.17 6.53
C ARG A 211 -21.34 -16.21 5.02
N ALA A 212 -20.25 -16.63 4.36
CA ALA A 212 -20.21 -16.78 2.91
C ALA A 212 -21.34 -17.64 2.33
N LEU A 213 -21.76 -18.67 3.08
CA LEU A 213 -22.87 -19.55 2.71
C LEU A 213 -24.25 -19.00 3.09
N ASN A 214 -24.32 -18.10 4.08
CA ASN A 214 -25.55 -17.54 4.59
C ASN A 214 -25.36 -16.07 5.01
N ALA A 215 -25.92 -15.17 4.20
CA ALA A 215 -25.85 -13.71 4.39
C ALA A 215 -26.37 -13.24 5.76
N SER A 216 -27.30 -13.99 6.37
CA SER A 216 -27.90 -13.65 7.67
C SER A 216 -26.91 -13.76 8.83
N ILE A 217 -25.81 -14.50 8.66
CA ILE A 217 -24.77 -14.62 9.68
C ILE A 217 -23.89 -13.37 9.63
N PRO A 218 -23.76 -12.59 10.73
CA PRO A 218 -22.99 -11.36 10.74
C PRO A 218 -21.49 -11.62 10.50
N PRO A 219 -20.73 -10.61 10.02
CA PRO A 219 -19.29 -10.76 9.87
C PRO A 219 -18.60 -10.90 11.24
N LEU A 220 -17.44 -11.57 11.27
CA LEU A 220 -16.62 -11.69 12.48
C LEU A 220 -16.02 -10.34 12.89
N ALA A 221 -15.71 -9.49 11.90
CA ALA A 221 -15.39 -8.10 12.12
C ALA A 221 -16.19 -7.24 11.14
N ASN A 222 -16.88 -6.23 11.67
CA ASN A 222 -17.66 -5.29 10.87
C ASN A 222 -16.79 -4.60 9.83
N PRO A 223 -17.36 -4.18 8.69
CA PRO A 223 -16.66 -3.39 7.69
C PRO A 223 -15.98 -2.17 8.32
N MET A 224 -14.66 -2.09 8.16
CA MET A 224 -13.86 -0.97 8.62
C MET A 224 -13.01 -0.45 7.46
N THR A 225 -12.87 0.87 7.40
CA THR A 225 -11.89 1.53 6.54
C THR A 225 -10.77 2.00 7.46
N PRO A 226 -9.59 1.32 7.46
CA PRO A 226 -8.43 1.83 8.19
C PRO A 226 -8.18 3.28 7.78
N SER A 227 -7.91 4.15 8.74
CA SER A 227 -7.64 5.56 8.45
C SER A 227 -6.38 5.66 7.57
N MET A 228 -6.57 6.02 6.30
CA MET A 228 -5.49 6.48 5.45
C MET A 228 -5.01 7.80 6.06
N SER A 229 -3.78 7.84 6.60
CA SER A 229 -3.16 9.12 6.91
C SER A 229 -2.88 9.80 5.58
N LEU A 230 -3.83 10.61 5.10
CA LEU A 230 -3.59 11.44 3.94
C LEU A 230 -2.47 12.40 4.32
N ARG A 231 -1.40 12.39 3.53
CA ARG A 231 -0.25 13.28 3.71
C ARG A 231 -0.74 14.73 3.77
N ASP A 232 -0.26 15.48 4.75
CA ASP A 232 -0.38 16.93 4.73
C ASP A 232 0.43 17.46 3.53
N PRO A 233 -0.16 18.20 2.58
CA PRO A 233 0.56 18.77 1.43
C PRO A 233 1.68 19.75 1.82
N SER A 234 1.83 20.07 3.11
CA SER A 234 2.94 20.85 3.67
C SER A 234 4.12 20.01 4.18
N GLU A 235 4.02 18.68 4.19
CA GLU A 235 5.07 17.79 4.70
C GLU A 235 6.30 17.77 3.76
N GLY A 236 7.33 18.55 4.14
CA GLY A 236 8.55 18.78 3.36
C GLY A 236 8.67 20.18 2.76
N LYS A 237 7.65 21.04 2.91
CA LYS A 237 7.80 22.48 2.62
C LYS A 237 8.46 23.17 3.80
N LEU A 238 9.45 24.02 3.51
CA LEU A 238 9.98 24.95 4.50
C LEU A 238 8.80 25.76 5.06
N SER A 239 8.64 25.79 6.38
CA SER A 239 7.76 26.74 7.04
C SER A 239 8.05 28.16 6.50
N GLY A 240 7.03 28.99 6.37
CA GLY A 240 7.19 30.35 5.84
C GLY A 240 8.31 31.13 6.54
N ALA A 241 8.49 30.91 7.85
CA ALA A 241 9.57 31.49 8.63
C ALA A 241 10.96 30.99 8.21
N SER A 242 11.11 29.69 7.95
CA SER A 242 12.38 29.10 7.48
C SER A 242 12.72 29.52 6.05
N LEU A 243 11.74 29.68 5.16
CA LEU A 243 11.95 30.21 3.81
C LEU A 243 12.48 31.66 3.88
N VAL A 244 11.86 32.50 4.71
CA VAL A 244 12.32 33.88 4.96
C VAL A 244 13.74 33.89 5.50
N GLY A 245 14.05 33.01 6.45
CA GLY A 245 15.40 32.85 6.99
C GLY A 245 16.45 32.50 5.92
N VAL A 246 16.14 31.57 5.01
CA VAL A 246 17.03 31.19 3.90
C VAL A 246 17.27 32.37 2.95
N ILE A 247 16.24 33.13 2.61
CA ILE A 247 16.36 34.30 1.71
C ILE A 247 17.23 35.38 2.34
N ILE A 248 17.01 35.70 3.62
CA ILE A 248 17.82 36.70 4.34
C ILE A 248 19.27 36.23 4.48
N GLY A 249 19.48 34.95 4.82
CA GLY A 249 20.82 34.38 4.96
C GLY A 249 21.60 34.40 3.63
N ALA A 250 20.96 34.01 2.53
CA ALA A 250 21.58 33.99 1.21
C ALA A 250 21.94 35.41 0.72
N THR A 251 21.07 36.40 0.96
CA THR A 251 21.36 37.79 0.61
C THR A 251 22.51 38.36 1.42
N PHE A 252 22.55 38.13 2.73
CA PHE A 252 23.69 38.53 3.56
C PHE A 252 25.00 37.89 3.12
N ALA A 253 25.00 36.58 2.85
CA ALA A 253 26.18 35.86 2.37
C ALA A 253 26.70 36.44 1.04
N LEU A 254 25.80 36.78 0.11
CA LEU A 254 26.16 37.42 -1.16
C LEU A 254 26.80 38.80 -0.94
N PHE A 255 26.23 39.64 -0.08
CA PHE A 255 26.83 40.94 0.26
C PHE A 255 28.21 40.79 0.90
N LEU A 256 28.37 39.79 1.78
CA LEU A 256 29.64 39.50 2.43
C LEU A 256 30.72 39.06 1.41
N MET A 257 30.34 38.23 0.44
CA MET A 257 31.22 37.83 -0.66
C MET A 257 31.63 39.01 -1.55
N VAL A 258 30.71 39.93 -1.86
CA VAL A 258 31.04 41.15 -2.62
C VAL A 258 31.96 42.06 -1.80
N ALA A 259 31.68 42.25 -0.52
CA ALA A 259 32.51 43.06 0.37
C ALA A 259 33.93 42.48 0.53
N LEU A 260 34.07 41.17 0.71
CA LEU A 260 35.37 40.52 0.91
C LEU A 260 36.12 40.22 -0.39
N GLY A 261 35.43 40.11 -1.53
CA GLY A 261 36.08 39.83 -2.81
C GLY A 261 36.35 41.09 -3.63
N VAL A 262 35.35 41.93 -3.80
CA VAL A 262 35.39 43.05 -4.76
C VAL A 262 36.03 44.29 -4.14
N VAL A 263 35.70 44.63 -2.89
CA VAL A 263 36.26 45.82 -2.22
C VAL A 263 37.78 45.75 -2.08
N PRO A 264 38.40 44.66 -1.56
CA PRO A 264 39.85 44.57 -1.52
C PRO A 264 40.47 44.50 -2.92
N TYR A 265 39.79 43.92 -3.91
CA TYR A 265 40.28 43.96 -5.30
C TYR A 265 40.40 45.38 -5.84
N PHE A 266 39.47 46.30 -5.51
CA PHE A 266 39.56 47.70 -5.94
C PHE A 266 40.49 48.56 -5.06
N VAL A 267 40.53 48.32 -3.76
CA VAL A 267 41.36 49.11 -2.82
C VAL A 267 42.85 48.72 -2.91
N LEU A 268 43.16 47.42 -3.04
CA LEU A 268 44.56 46.93 -3.11
C LEU A 268 45.17 47.03 -4.51
N ARG A 269 44.38 47.33 -5.56
CA ARG A 269 44.92 47.52 -6.92
C ARG A 269 45.79 48.76 -7.05
N SER A 270 45.63 49.75 -6.17
CA SER A 270 46.31 51.04 -6.25
C SER A 270 47.65 51.12 -5.51
N THR A 271 48.13 50.05 -4.89
CA THR A 271 49.41 50.09 -4.16
C THR A 271 50.63 49.71 -5.00
N ARG A 272 50.44 49.34 -6.28
CA ARG A 272 51.54 49.09 -7.22
C ARG A 272 51.43 49.99 -8.45
N ASP A 273 51.42 51.30 -8.20
CA ASP A 273 51.39 52.30 -9.26
C ASP A 273 52.82 52.67 -9.71
N ASN A 274 53.23 52.13 -10.86
CA ASN A 274 54.50 52.46 -11.51
C ASN A 274 54.53 53.92 -12.04
N ASN A 275 53.39 54.63 -12.01
CA ASN A 275 53.35 56.05 -12.40
C ASN A 275 53.92 57.00 -11.35
N SER A 276 54.10 56.53 -10.11
CA SER A 276 54.76 57.27 -9.02
C SER A 276 56.27 57.02 -8.94
N ALA A 277 56.83 56.21 -9.85
CA ALA A 277 58.27 56.07 -9.97
C ALA A 277 58.90 57.42 -10.42
N PRO A 278 60.05 57.84 -9.85
CA PRO A 278 60.75 59.04 -10.28
C PRO A 278 61.02 58.98 -11.79
N LYS A 279 60.58 60.00 -12.52
CA LYS A 279 60.72 60.07 -13.99
C LYS A 279 61.86 60.99 -14.42
N GLU A 280 62.43 61.73 -13.48
CA GLU A 280 63.61 62.54 -13.71
C GLU A 280 64.88 61.68 -13.59
N PRO A 281 65.81 61.74 -14.55
CA PRO A 281 67.00 60.88 -14.57
C PRO A 281 68.01 61.18 -13.45
N THR A 282 67.81 62.27 -12.70
CA THR A 282 68.67 62.71 -11.59
C THR A 282 68.16 62.28 -10.21
N ASP A 283 66.94 61.75 -10.12
CA ASP A 283 66.36 61.33 -8.85
C ASP A 283 66.84 59.92 -8.47
N PRO A 284 67.20 59.69 -7.19
CA PRO A 284 67.70 58.40 -6.75
C PRO A 284 66.61 57.34 -6.82
N VAL A 285 66.83 56.31 -7.65
CA VAL A 285 65.96 55.13 -7.71
C VAL A 285 66.56 54.05 -6.83
N THR A 286 65.77 53.50 -5.90
CA THR A 286 66.20 52.33 -5.11
C THR A 286 65.96 51.08 -5.96
N ILE A 287 67.03 50.51 -6.52
CA ILE A 287 66.97 49.23 -7.23
C ILE A 287 67.21 48.12 -6.21
N VAL A 288 66.15 47.39 -5.85
CA VAL A 288 66.28 46.18 -5.03
C VAL A 288 66.60 45.03 -5.98
N PHE A 289 67.87 44.62 -6.02
CA PHE A 289 68.25 43.35 -6.64
C PHE A 289 67.81 42.23 -5.70
N THR A 290 66.73 41.54 -6.03
CA THR A 290 66.49 40.22 -5.48
C THR A 290 67.41 39.27 -6.21
N ASP A 291 68.46 38.82 -5.51
CA ASP A 291 69.29 37.71 -5.95
C ASP A 291 68.38 36.49 -6.17
N ILE A 292 68.48 35.88 -7.35
CA ILE A 292 67.87 34.60 -7.66
C ILE A 292 69.02 33.59 -7.71
N GLU A 293 69.26 32.93 -6.58
CA GLU A 293 69.95 31.63 -6.54
C GLU A 293 69.04 30.52 -7.09
#